data_AF-A0A966DM59-F1
#
_entry.id   AF-A0A966DM59-F1
#
_cell.length_a   1.000
_cell.length_b   1.000
_cell.length_c   1.000
_cell.angle_alpha   90.00
_cell.angle_beta   90.00
_cell.angle_gamma   90.00
#
_symmetry.space_group_name_H-M   'P 1'
#
loop_
_entity.id
_entity.type
_entity.pdbx_description
1 polymer ?
#
loop_
_entity_poly.entity_id
_entity_poly.type
_entity_poly.pdbx_seq_one_letter_code
_entity_poly.pdbx_strand_id
1 'polypeptide(L)'
;MKIYTRVVMDWAGDVLAAESEEYFGPVLECKGSSSSTSVDEEYNARLATIQERQQEIADEYFAYWGEYQKPYEIQQTQANTELLPYETTYSKNKLQDQISTMGMTQPLKTNFFQQASQGKDVQGQMALAQADVAKGFRDTQAATSRAMGRMGVNPDSGRFAGVNASNDLAKAAAVAGARTQARVSTEDENFKRLALGMQYGQSGS
;
A
#
# COMPACT_ATOMS: atom_id res chain seq x y z
N MET A 1 14.67 41.62 -79.19
CA MET A 1 14.70 42.12 -77.79
C MET A 1 16.12 41.93 -77.27
N LYS A 2 16.72 42.90 -76.57
CA LYS A 2 18.03 42.70 -75.93
C LYS A 2 17.85 41.91 -74.65
N ILE A 3 18.49 40.75 -74.57
CA ILE A 3 18.55 39.97 -73.33
C ILE A 3 19.91 40.26 -72.72
N TYR A 4 19.90 40.97 -71.59
CA TYR A 4 21.11 41.28 -70.85
C TYR A 4 21.53 40.07 -70.03
N THR A 5 22.73 39.58 -70.24
CA THR A 5 23.32 38.49 -69.45
C THR A 5 24.13 39.04 -68.28
N ARG A 6 24.68 40.26 -68.42
CA ARG A 6 25.39 40.94 -67.34
C ARG A 6 25.23 42.45 -67.43
N VAL A 7 24.92 43.09 -66.30
CA VAL A 7 24.98 44.54 -66.15
C VAL A 7 25.75 44.87 -64.88
N VAL A 8 26.78 45.69 -65.00
CA VAL A 8 27.57 46.24 -63.90
C VAL A 8 27.19 47.71 -63.77
N MET A 9 26.74 48.10 -62.59
CA MET A 9 26.32 49.46 -62.28
C MET A 9 27.18 50.03 -61.14
N ASP A 10 27.33 51.34 -61.13
CA ASP A 10 27.87 52.07 -60.00
C ASP A 10 26.89 52.10 -58.83
N TRP A 11 27.37 52.44 -57.64
CA TRP A 11 26.56 52.62 -56.44
C TRP A 11 25.52 53.74 -56.59
N ALA A 12 25.73 54.71 -57.49
CA ALA A 12 24.77 55.75 -57.86
C ALA A 12 23.69 55.28 -58.85
N GLY A 13 23.79 54.06 -59.38
CA GLY A 13 22.81 53.46 -60.30
C GLY A 13 23.11 53.65 -61.78
N ASP A 14 24.21 54.33 -62.13
CA ASP A 14 24.64 54.48 -63.52
C ASP A 14 25.26 53.17 -64.06
N VAL A 15 24.90 52.77 -65.27
CA VAL A 15 25.42 51.54 -65.89
C VAL A 15 26.87 51.77 -66.35
N LEU A 16 27.81 51.07 -65.71
CA LEU A 16 29.24 51.15 -66.03
C LEU A 16 29.63 50.20 -67.18
N ALA A 17 29.00 49.02 -67.26
CA ALA A 17 29.18 48.09 -68.38
C ALA A 17 27.98 47.16 -68.50
N ALA A 18 27.60 46.80 -69.72
CA ALA A 18 26.55 45.82 -69.98
C ALA A 18 26.92 44.90 -71.13
N GLU A 19 26.74 43.59 -70.92
CA GLU A 19 26.81 42.55 -71.93
C GLU A 19 25.39 42.11 -72.26
N SER A 20 25.04 42.18 -73.53
CA SER A 20 23.72 41.79 -74.03
C SER A 20 23.85 41.15 -75.39
N GLU A 21 23.01 40.17 -75.64
CA GLU A 21 22.81 39.61 -76.98
C GLU A 21 21.45 40.03 -77.54
N GLU A 22 21.41 40.29 -78.85
CA GLU A 22 20.15 40.58 -79.54
C GLU A 22 19.43 39.29 -79.89
N TYR A 23 18.33 39.05 -79.17
CA TYR A 23 17.48 37.89 -79.39
C TYR A 23 16.35 38.22 -80.37
N PHE A 24 16.26 37.44 -81.45
CA PHE A 24 15.28 37.59 -82.54
C PHE A 24 14.21 36.48 -82.57
N GLY A 25 14.08 35.69 -81.50
CA GLY A 25 13.04 34.64 -81.39
C GLY A 25 11.77 35.09 -80.67
N PRO A 26 10.69 34.28 -80.71
CA PRO A 26 9.45 34.55 -79.99
C PRO A 26 9.65 34.44 -78.48
N VAL A 27 9.25 35.47 -77.73
CA VAL A 27 9.28 35.50 -76.25
C VAL A 27 7.87 35.23 -75.72
N LEU A 28 7.71 34.19 -74.91
CA LEU A 28 6.46 33.92 -74.20
C LEU A 28 6.43 34.73 -72.90
N GLU A 29 5.60 35.76 -72.86
CA GLU A 29 5.30 36.50 -71.63
C GLU A 29 4.28 35.71 -70.80
N CYS A 30 4.68 35.06 -69.72
CA CYS A 30 3.75 34.52 -68.73
C CYS A 30 3.11 35.68 -67.94
N LYS A 31 2.08 36.29 -68.52
CA LYS A 31 1.20 37.24 -67.82
C LYS A 31 0.26 36.46 -66.90
N GLY A 32 0.71 36.19 -65.69
CA GLY A 32 -0.16 35.69 -64.63
C GLY A 32 -1.13 36.78 -64.18
N SER A 33 -2.37 36.75 -64.68
CA SER A 33 -3.50 37.48 -64.11
C SER A 33 -4.68 36.53 -63.96
N SER A 34 -4.92 36.10 -62.72
CA SER A 34 -6.15 35.42 -62.32
C SER A 34 -7.26 36.47 -62.18
N SER A 35 -7.97 36.75 -63.27
CA SER A 35 -9.19 37.56 -63.26
C SER A 35 -10.15 37.08 -64.35
N SER A 36 -10.89 36.02 -64.08
CA SER A 36 -12.05 35.63 -64.88
C SER A 36 -13.30 35.75 -64.03
N THR A 37 -14.13 36.75 -64.36
CA THR A 37 -15.43 37.07 -63.74
C THR A 37 -16.56 36.28 -64.41
N SER A 38 -16.35 34.99 -64.69
CA SER A 38 -17.41 34.10 -65.16
C SER A 38 -17.71 33.11 -64.04
N VAL A 39 -18.75 33.41 -63.25
CA VAL A 39 -19.29 32.47 -62.28
C VAL A 39 -19.85 31.29 -63.08
N ASP A 40 -19.26 30.12 -62.91
CA ASP A 40 -19.80 28.87 -63.48
C ASP A 40 -21.01 28.46 -62.61
N GLU A 41 -22.18 28.94 -63.02
CA GLU A 41 -23.44 28.75 -62.31
C GLU A 41 -23.82 27.26 -62.21
N GLU A 42 -23.50 26.45 -63.22
CA GLU A 42 -23.77 25.01 -63.20
C GLU A 42 -22.87 24.27 -62.20
N TYR A 43 -21.58 24.61 -62.14
CA TYR A 43 -20.66 24.07 -61.15
C TYR A 43 -21.05 24.44 -59.71
N ASN A 44 -21.42 25.71 -59.48
CA ASN A 44 -21.86 26.18 -58.17
C ASN A 44 -23.21 25.57 -57.76
N ALA A 45 -24.15 25.37 -58.69
CA ALA A 45 -25.41 24.68 -58.42
C ALA A 45 -25.18 23.20 -58.05
N ARG A 46 -24.19 22.52 -58.66
CA ARG A 46 -23.80 21.16 -58.27
C ARG A 46 -23.15 21.12 -56.88
N LEU A 47 -22.36 22.12 -56.51
CA LEU A 47 -21.80 22.21 -55.15
C LEU A 47 -22.89 22.49 -54.11
N ALA A 48 -23.85 23.37 -54.41
CA ALA A 48 -24.97 23.66 -53.52
C ALA A 48 -25.82 22.40 -53.26
N THR A 49 -26.15 21.65 -54.31
CA THR A 49 -26.92 20.39 -54.17
C THR A 49 -26.15 19.30 -53.43
N ILE A 50 -24.82 19.22 -53.58
CA ILE A 50 -23.98 18.30 -52.77
C ILE A 50 -23.98 18.73 -51.29
N GLN A 51 -23.90 20.04 -51.01
CA GLN A 51 -23.92 20.54 -49.63
C GLN A 51 -25.28 20.35 -48.97
N GLU A 52 -26.39 20.60 -49.68
CA GLU A 52 -27.75 20.34 -49.19
C GLU A 52 -27.92 18.86 -48.85
N ARG A 53 -27.45 17.95 -49.70
CA ARG A 53 -27.46 16.51 -49.41
C ARG A 53 -26.57 16.14 -48.22
N GLN A 54 -25.40 16.78 -48.07
CA GLN A 54 -24.53 16.54 -46.91
C GLN A 54 -25.19 16.99 -45.61
N GLN A 55 -25.91 18.11 -45.63
CA GLN A 55 -26.69 18.59 -44.49
C GLN A 55 -27.85 17.65 -44.18
N GLU A 56 -28.60 17.19 -45.19
CA GLU A 56 -29.71 16.25 -45.01
C GLU A 56 -29.25 14.90 -44.42
N ILE A 57 -28.13 14.35 -44.90
CA ILE A 57 -27.52 13.15 -44.33
C ILE A 57 -27.03 13.39 -42.89
N ALA A 58 -26.50 14.57 -42.59
CA ALA A 58 -26.09 14.92 -41.23
C ALA A 58 -27.30 15.04 -40.29
N ASP A 59 -28.40 15.59 -40.76
CA ASP A 59 -29.65 15.71 -40.01
C ASP A 59 -30.29 14.34 -39.76
N GLU A 60 -30.33 13.45 -40.77
CA GLU A 60 -30.77 12.06 -40.61
C GLU A 60 -29.92 11.28 -39.62
N TYR A 61 -28.59 11.44 -39.71
CA TYR A 61 -27.65 10.80 -38.79
C TYR A 61 -27.81 11.35 -37.36
N PHE A 62 -28.01 12.66 -37.20
CA PHE A 62 -28.25 13.27 -35.90
C PHE A 62 -29.60 12.87 -35.32
N ALA A 63 -30.64 12.72 -36.14
CA ALA A 63 -31.94 12.20 -35.73
C ALA A 63 -31.80 10.74 -35.24
N TYR A 64 -31.12 9.89 -36.00
CA TYR A 64 -30.83 8.50 -35.62
C TYR A 64 -30.01 8.41 -34.32
N TRP A 65 -28.94 9.20 -34.20
CA TRP A 65 -28.15 9.27 -32.97
C TRP A 65 -29.00 9.76 -31.79
N GLY A 66 -29.85 10.78 -32.01
CA GLY A 66 -30.73 11.35 -31.00
C GLY A 66 -31.78 10.37 -30.49
N GLU A 67 -32.34 9.52 -31.36
CA GLU A 67 -33.38 8.56 -31.02
C GLU A 67 -32.84 7.32 -30.31
N TYR A 68 -31.72 6.76 -30.79
CA TYR A 68 -31.24 5.45 -30.31
C TYR A 68 -30.00 5.54 -29.41
N GLN A 69 -29.03 6.38 -29.76
CA GLN A 69 -27.72 6.38 -29.12
C GLN A 69 -27.66 7.32 -27.91
N LYS A 70 -28.19 8.54 -28.04
CA LYS A 70 -28.25 9.55 -26.99
C LYS A 70 -28.91 9.04 -25.69
N PRO A 71 -30.08 8.38 -25.68
CA PRO A 71 -30.66 7.87 -24.43
C PRO A 71 -29.81 6.79 -23.78
N TYR A 72 -29.15 5.95 -24.57
CA TYR A 72 -28.23 4.93 -24.05
C TYR A 72 -26.99 5.57 -23.38
N GLU A 73 -26.37 6.57 -24.00
CA GLU A 73 -25.24 7.31 -23.41
C GLU A 73 -25.64 8.03 -22.12
N ILE A 74 -26.84 8.61 -22.07
CA ILE A 74 -27.38 9.25 -20.86
C ILE A 74 -27.60 8.21 -19.76
N GLN A 75 -28.22 7.08 -20.05
CA GLN A 75 -28.46 6.02 -19.05
C GLN A 75 -27.15 5.41 -18.55
N GLN A 76 -26.18 5.19 -19.43
CA GLN A 76 -24.86 4.71 -19.04
C GLN A 76 -24.14 5.71 -18.13
N THR A 77 -24.21 7.00 -18.46
CA THR A 77 -23.64 8.07 -17.62
C THR A 77 -24.35 8.15 -16.27
N GLN A 78 -25.68 8.02 -16.24
CA GLN A 78 -26.46 8.01 -15.02
C GLN A 78 -26.13 6.80 -14.14
N ALA A 79 -26.08 5.59 -14.71
CA ALA A 79 -25.69 4.39 -13.98
C ALA A 79 -24.27 4.49 -13.38
N ASN A 80 -23.32 5.01 -14.16
CA ASN A 80 -21.96 5.26 -13.67
C ASN A 80 -21.95 6.33 -12.56
N THR A 81 -22.79 7.36 -12.67
CA THR A 81 -22.92 8.43 -11.66
C THR A 81 -23.58 7.91 -10.37
N GLU A 82 -24.55 7.01 -10.48
CA GLU A 82 -25.20 6.36 -9.34
C GLU A 82 -24.23 5.43 -8.58
N LEU A 83 -23.23 4.88 -9.26
CA LEU A 83 -22.21 4.02 -8.65
C LEU A 83 -21.16 4.82 -7.84
N LEU A 84 -20.83 6.05 -8.25
CA LEU A 84 -19.81 6.90 -7.60
C LEU A 84 -20.06 7.10 -6.08
N PRO A 85 -21.28 7.39 -5.59
CA PRO A 85 -21.57 7.46 -4.17
C PRO A 85 -21.30 6.15 -3.42
N TYR A 86 -21.56 4.99 -4.02
CA TYR A 86 -21.31 3.70 -3.37
C TYR A 86 -19.83 3.44 -3.21
N GLU A 87 -19.02 3.69 -4.25
CA GLU A 87 -17.56 3.57 -4.17
C GLU A 87 -16.97 4.55 -3.15
N THR A 88 -17.47 5.79 -3.14
CA THR A 88 -17.04 6.83 -2.20
C THR A 88 -17.43 6.48 -0.76
N THR A 89 -18.66 6.00 -0.55
CA THR A 89 -19.16 5.61 0.77
C THR A 89 -18.44 4.37 1.29
N TYR A 90 -18.22 3.38 0.44
CA TYR A 90 -17.43 2.20 0.78
C TYR A 90 -16.01 2.59 1.18
N SER A 91 -15.33 3.42 0.38
CA SER A 91 -13.98 3.91 0.69
C SER A 91 -13.96 4.68 2.00
N LYS A 92 -14.95 5.55 2.26
CA LYS A 92 -15.09 6.29 3.51
C LYS A 92 -15.29 5.36 4.71
N ASN A 93 -16.16 4.35 4.59
CA ASN A 93 -16.40 3.38 5.65
C ASN A 93 -15.14 2.56 5.95
N LYS A 94 -14.40 2.12 4.91
CA LYS A 94 -13.13 1.41 5.08
C LYS A 94 -12.09 2.27 5.80
N LEU A 95 -11.99 3.55 5.45
CA LEU A 95 -11.11 4.51 6.13
C LEU A 95 -11.55 4.75 7.58
N GLN A 96 -12.84 4.87 7.84
CA GLN A 96 -13.39 5.07 9.18
C GLN A 96 -13.14 3.85 10.09
N ASP A 97 -13.33 2.64 9.56
CA ASP A 97 -13.01 1.39 10.24
C ASP A 97 -11.50 1.28 10.52
N GLN A 98 -10.66 1.69 9.56
CA GLN A 98 -9.22 1.72 9.76
C GLN A 98 -8.81 2.73 10.84
N ILE A 99 -9.40 3.92 10.86
CA ILE A 99 -9.13 4.96 11.88
C ILE A 99 -9.58 4.49 13.27
N SER A 100 -10.77 3.89 13.37
CA SER A 100 -11.32 3.41 14.65
C SER A 100 -10.54 2.20 15.19
N THR A 101 -10.18 1.25 14.32
CA THR A 101 -9.28 0.15 14.69
C THR A 101 -7.88 0.65 15.07
N MET A 102 -7.32 1.65 14.39
CA MET A 102 -6.08 2.30 14.81
C MET A 102 -6.23 2.93 16.20
N GLY A 103 -7.29 3.72 16.44
CA GLY A 103 -7.55 4.34 17.74
C GLY A 103 -7.71 3.36 18.89
N MET A 104 -8.40 2.23 18.68
CA MET A 104 -8.56 1.17 19.68
C MET A 104 -7.29 0.32 19.85
N THR A 105 -6.49 0.16 18.79
CA THR A 105 -5.24 -0.61 18.86
C THR A 105 -4.09 0.17 19.49
N GLN A 106 -4.07 1.50 19.48
CA GLN A 106 -3.01 2.27 20.15
C GLN A 106 -2.89 1.98 21.66
N PRO A 107 -3.96 2.05 22.48
CA PRO A 107 -3.85 1.71 23.90
C PRO A 107 -3.53 0.22 24.11
N LEU A 108 -3.99 -0.67 23.23
CA LEU A 108 -3.63 -2.09 23.30
C LEU A 108 -2.15 -2.32 23.00
N LYS A 109 -1.60 -1.63 22.01
CA LYS A 109 -0.17 -1.65 21.67
C LYS A 109 0.65 -1.10 22.83
N THR A 110 0.29 0.05 23.41
CA THR A 110 1.04 0.62 24.54
C THR A 110 1.02 -0.30 25.76
N ASN A 111 -0.13 -0.87 26.11
CA ASN A 111 -0.23 -1.85 27.19
C ASN A 111 0.60 -3.10 26.88
N PHE A 112 0.58 -3.60 25.65
CA PHE A 112 1.38 -4.74 25.22
C PHE A 112 2.89 -4.46 25.33
N PHE A 113 3.36 -3.31 24.83
CA PHE A 113 4.76 -2.91 24.92
C PHE A 113 5.21 -2.69 26.36
N GLN A 114 4.34 -2.12 27.21
CA GLN A 114 4.61 -1.93 28.63
C GLN A 114 4.71 -3.27 29.38
N GLN A 115 3.83 -4.22 29.09
CA GLN A 115 3.90 -5.56 29.68
C GLN A 115 5.05 -6.39 29.12
N ALA A 116 5.41 -6.19 27.85
CA ALA A 116 6.56 -6.86 27.24
C ALA A 116 7.88 -6.34 27.80
N SER A 117 7.98 -5.04 28.15
CA SER A 117 9.20 -4.43 28.68
C SER A 117 9.42 -4.68 30.17
N GLN A 118 8.34 -4.79 30.97
CA GLN A 118 8.45 -5.03 32.41
C GLN A 118 8.95 -6.44 32.76
N GLY A 119 8.71 -7.42 31.89
CA GLY A 119 9.07 -8.82 32.15
C GLY A 119 8.34 -9.41 33.36
N LYS A 120 8.50 -10.72 33.58
CA LYS A 120 8.07 -11.41 34.80
C LYS A 120 9.21 -11.45 35.81
N ASP A 121 8.86 -11.28 37.07
CA ASP A 121 9.80 -11.45 38.18
C ASP A 121 10.22 -12.91 38.33
N VAL A 122 11.48 -13.17 38.00
CA VAL A 122 12.12 -14.48 38.09
C VAL A 122 12.24 -14.93 39.55
N GLN A 123 12.53 -14.01 40.49
CA GLN A 123 12.74 -14.36 41.89
C GLN A 123 11.43 -14.73 42.58
N GLY A 124 10.36 -13.98 42.32
CA GLY A 124 9.01 -14.28 42.81
C GLY A 124 8.51 -15.64 42.31
N GLN A 125 8.74 -15.98 41.04
CA GLN A 125 8.35 -17.29 40.51
C GLN A 125 9.18 -18.44 41.08
N MET A 126 10.48 -18.25 41.28
CA MET A 126 11.31 -19.23 41.98
C MET A 126 10.86 -19.43 43.44
N ALA A 127 10.43 -18.36 44.11
CA ALA A 127 9.93 -18.42 45.49
C ALA A 127 8.59 -19.18 45.58
N LEU A 128 7.68 -18.95 44.62
CA LEU A 128 6.41 -19.70 44.51
C LEU A 128 6.66 -21.19 44.24
N ALA A 129 7.52 -21.52 43.27
CA ALA A 129 7.89 -22.90 42.99
C ALA A 129 8.53 -23.60 44.20
N GLN A 130 9.39 -22.88 44.94
CA GLN A 130 9.94 -23.37 46.20
C GLN A 130 8.84 -23.61 47.25
N ALA A 131 7.87 -22.70 47.38
CA ALA A 131 6.79 -22.81 48.34
C ALA A 131 5.89 -24.02 48.04
N ASP A 132 5.59 -24.29 46.77
CA ASP A 132 4.79 -25.43 46.33
C ASP A 132 5.48 -26.76 46.63
N VAL A 133 6.77 -26.87 46.30
CA VAL A 133 7.58 -28.06 46.66
C VAL A 133 7.65 -28.20 48.18
N ALA A 134 7.93 -27.11 48.91
CA ALA A 134 8.02 -27.15 50.35
C ALA A 134 6.68 -27.50 51.03
N LYS A 135 5.55 -27.18 50.40
CA LYS A 135 4.21 -27.61 50.85
C LYS A 135 4.01 -29.11 50.64
N GLY A 136 4.30 -29.62 49.45
CA GLY A 136 4.21 -31.06 49.16
C GLY A 136 5.09 -31.90 50.08
N PHE A 137 6.31 -31.46 50.38
CA PHE A 137 7.19 -32.16 51.33
C PHE A 137 6.73 -32.07 52.79
N ARG A 138 6.04 -30.99 53.20
CA ARG A 138 5.43 -30.92 54.55
C ARG A 138 4.36 -31.99 54.74
N ASP A 139 3.53 -32.21 53.73
CA ASP A 139 2.49 -33.23 53.76
C ASP A 139 3.11 -34.65 53.79
N THR A 140 4.14 -34.88 52.98
CA THR A 140 4.91 -36.14 52.96
C THR A 140 5.63 -36.39 54.28
N GLN A 141 6.23 -35.37 54.89
CA GLN A 141 6.89 -35.48 56.19
C GLN A 141 5.88 -35.81 57.30
N ALA A 142 4.69 -35.18 57.30
CA ALA A 142 3.62 -35.51 58.24
C ALA A 142 3.08 -36.94 58.05
N ALA A 143 2.98 -37.43 56.81
CA ALA A 143 2.63 -38.82 56.53
C ALA A 143 3.73 -39.79 56.99
N THR A 144 4.99 -39.47 56.73
CA THR A 144 6.15 -40.27 57.11
C THR A 144 6.30 -40.36 58.63
N SER A 145 6.15 -39.25 59.36
CA SER A 145 6.16 -39.24 60.83
C SER A 145 5.07 -40.12 61.44
N ARG A 146 3.87 -40.14 60.84
CA ARG A 146 2.77 -41.04 61.27
C ARG A 146 3.08 -42.51 60.98
N ALA A 147 3.72 -42.82 59.85
CA ALA A 147 4.13 -44.18 59.53
C ALA A 147 5.27 -44.67 60.45
N MET A 148 6.24 -43.81 60.73
CA MET A 148 7.36 -44.07 61.63
C MET A 148 6.88 -44.32 63.07
N GLY A 149 5.89 -43.54 63.54
CA GLY A 149 5.25 -43.75 64.84
C GLY A 149 4.53 -45.10 64.93
N ARG A 150 3.88 -45.56 63.84
CA ARG A 150 3.27 -46.91 63.77
C ARG A 150 4.29 -48.04 63.78
N MET A 151 5.54 -47.77 63.37
CA MET A 151 6.64 -48.74 63.41
C MET A 151 7.48 -48.64 64.70
N GLY A 152 7.06 -47.84 65.69
CA GLY A 152 7.77 -47.69 66.96
C GLY A 152 9.08 -46.89 66.86
N VAL A 153 9.31 -46.16 65.76
CA VAL A 153 10.49 -45.32 65.60
C VAL A 153 10.26 -43.98 66.30
N ASN A 154 10.95 -43.76 67.42
CA ASN A 154 10.88 -42.52 68.20
C ASN A 154 11.69 -41.40 67.51
N PRO A 155 11.21 -40.14 67.51
CA PRO A 155 11.99 -38.92 67.26
C PRO A 155 13.45 -38.92 67.76
N ASP A 156 13.72 -39.50 68.92
CA ASP A 156 15.07 -39.52 69.52
C ASP A 156 15.99 -40.63 68.95
N SER A 157 15.48 -41.46 68.04
CA SER A 157 16.25 -42.57 67.47
C SER A 157 17.10 -42.14 66.28
N GLY A 158 18.30 -42.72 66.15
CA GLY A 158 19.18 -42.48 64.98
C GLY A 158 18.53 -42.88 63.64
N ARG A 159 17.58 -43.82 63.66
CA ARG A 159 16.76 -44.16 62.48
C ARG A 159 15.84 -43.01 62.07
N PHE A 160 15.23 -42.31 63.02
CA PHE A 160 14.41 -41.12 62.75
C PHE A 160 15.27 -39.98 62.19
N ALA A 161 16.44 -39.74 62.80
CA ALA A 161 17.38 -38.74 62.34
C ALA A 161 17.85 -39.01 60.89
N GLY A 162 18.17 -40.26 60.56
CA GLY A 162 18.58 -40.66 59.21
C GLY A 162 17.47 -40.50 58.16
N VAL A 163 16.22 -40.86 58.51
CA VAL A 163 15.07 -40.69 57.62
C VAL A 163 14.75 -39.21 57.39
N ASN A 164 14.81 -38.38 58.44
CA ASN A 164 14.62 -36.94 58.30
C ASN A 164 15.74 -36.29 57.47
N ALA A 165 17.01 -36.61 57.73
CA ALA A 165 18.13 -36.10 56.94
C ALA A 165 18.00 -36.47 55.45
N SER A 166 17.54 -37.69 55.15
CA SER A 166 17.28 -38.15 53.78
C SER A 166 16.13 -37.39 53.13
N ASN A 167 15.03 -37.16 53.86
CA ASN A 167 13.88 -36.38 53.39
C ASN A 167 14.23 -34.90 53.19
N ASP A 168 15.06 -34.32 54.07
CA ASP A 168 15.52 -32.94 53.95
C ASP A 168 16.45 -32.75 52.76
N LEU A 169 17.35 -33.72 52.50
CA LEU A 169 18.19 -33.75 51.30
C LEU A 169 17.33 -33.85 50.02
N ALA A 170 16.34 -34.74 50.01
CA ALA A 170 15.42 -34.91 48.88
C ALA A 170 14.59 -33.64 48.63
N LYS A 171 14.12 -32.99 49.70
CA LYS A 171 13.41 -31.70 49.65
C LYS A 171 14.31 -30.61 49.09
N ALA A 172 15.56 -30.50 49.56
CA ALA A 172 16.51 -29.51 49.08
C ALA A 172 16.81 -29.69 47.59
N ALA A 173 17.03 -30.93 47.14
CA ALA A 173 17.24 -31.25 45.73
C ALA A 173 16.01 -30.92 44.87
N ALA A 174 14.81 -31.26 45.34
CA ALA A 174 13.56 -30.95 44.64
C ALA A 174 13.30 -29.43 44.55
N VAL A 175 13.56 -28.68 45.63
CA VAL A 175 13.46 -27.21 45.64
C VAL A 175 14.47 -26.59 44.68
N ALA A 176 15.72 -27.06 44.67
CA ALA A 176 16.75 -26.58 43.76
C ALA A 176 16.38 -26.84 42.28
N GLY A 177 15.85 -28.04 41.99
CA GLY A 177 15.33 -28.39 40.66
C GLY A 177 14.16 -27.52 40.23
N ALA A 178 13.16 -27.36 41.10
CA ALA A 178 11.99 -26.52 40.82
C ALA A 178 12.35 -25.05 40.62
N ARG A 179 13.29 -24.51 41.43
CA ARG A 179 13.79 -23.14 41.27
C ARG A 179 14.53 -22.96 39.94
N THR A 180 15.34 -23.92 39.54
CA THR A 180 16.07 -23.87 38.25
C THR A 180 15.10 -23.94 37.07
N GLN A 181 14.11 -24.82 37.14
CA GLN A 181 13.08 -24.94 36.10
C GLN A 181 12.22 -23.66 36.02
N ALA A 182 11.79 -23.11 37.15
CA ALA A 182 11.05 -21.86 37.21
C ALA A 182 11.88 -20.69 36.65
N ARG A 183 13.18 -20.65 36.95
CA ARG A 183 14.10 -19.64 36.41
C ARG A 183 14.16 -19.70 34.88
N VAL A 184 14.52 -20.85 34.32
CA VAL A 184 14.68 -21.01 32.86
C VAL A 184 13.35 -20.77 32.14
N SER A 185 12.25 -21.32 32.65
CA SER A 185 10.92 -21.10 32.08
C SER A 185 10.52 -19.62 32.09
N THR A 186 10.84 -18.88 33.16
CA THR A 186 10.50 -17.45 33.25
C THR A 186 11.42 -16.60 32.38
N GLU A 187 12.70 -16.94 32.29
CA GLU A 187 13.66 -16.31 31.36
C GLU A 187 13.22 -16.50 29.90
N ASP A 188 12.81 -17.71 29.52
CA ASP A 188 12.30 -18.02 28.18
C ASP A 188 11.00 -17.26 27.87
N GLU A 189 10.09 -17.15 28.84
CA GLU A 189 8.86 -16.37 28.68
C GLU A 189 9.15 -14.88 28.53
N ASN A 190 10.10 -14.33 29.30
CA ASN A 190 10.53 -12.94 29.18
C ASN A 190 11.13 -12.67 27.80
N PHE A 191 11.98 -13.58 27.31
CA PHE A 191 12.55 -13.48 25.97
C PHE A 191 11.47 -13.54 24.88
N LYS A 192 10.49 -14.47 24.99
CA LYS A 192 9.36 -14.56 24.05
C LYS A 192 8.52 -13.29 24.05
N ARG A 193 8.22 -12.72 25.23
CA ARG A 193 7.48 -11.45 25.35
C ARG A 193 8.22 -10.30 24.67
N LEU A 194 9.53 -10.19 24.91
CA LEU A 194 10.38 -9.20 24.28
C LEU A 194 10.44 -9.37 22.75
N ALA A 195 10.61 -10.61 22.27
CA ALA A 195 10.66 -10.94 20.85
C ALA A 195 9.35 -10.59 20.13
N LEU A 196 8.20 -10.93 20.72
CA LEU A 196 6.89 -10.54 20.19
C LEU A 196 6.73 -9.02 20.18
N GLY A 197 7.17 -8.33 21.25
CA GLY A 197 7.27 -6.87 21.29
C GLY A 197 8.02 -6.30 20.08
N MET A 198 9.25 -6.77 19.83
CA MET A 198 10.06 -6.31 18.70
C MET A 198 9.42 -6.60 17.34
N GLN A 199 8.78 -7.76 17.17
CA GLN A 199 8.09 -8.13 15.93
C GLN A 199 6.92 -7.19 15.60
N TYR A 200 6.07 -6.90 16.60
CA TYR A 200 4.97 -5.96 16.42
C TYR A 200 5.45 -4.51 16.23
N GLY A 201 6.58 -4.14 16.85
CA GLY A 201 7.25 -2.86 16.62
C GLY A 201 7.75 -2.65 15.19
N GLN A 202 8.29 -3.70 14.54
CA GLN A 202 8.74 -3.61 13.15
C GLN A 202 7.61 -3.58 12.12
N SER A 203 6.48 -4.25 12.39
CA SER A 203 5.33 -4.25 11.46
C SER A 203 4.58 -2.91 11.36
N GLY A 204 4.94 -1.92 12.18
CA GLY A 204 4.32 -0.60 12.23
C GLY A 204 5.17 0.54 11.66
N SER A 205 6.30 0.24 11.02
CA SER A 205 7.16 1.23 10.32
C SER A 205 6.91 1.22 8.82
#